data_AF-A0A0G1C6L7-F1
#
_entry.id   AF-A0A0G1C6L7-F1
#
_cell.length_a   1.000
_cell.length_b   1.000
_cell.length_c   1.000
_cell.angle_alpha   90.00
_cell.angle_beta   90.00
_cell.angle_gamma   90.00
#
_symmetry.space_group_name_H-M   'P 1'
#
loop_
_entity.id
_entity.type
_entity.pdbx_description
1 polymer ?
#
loop_
_entity_poly.entity_id
_entity_poly.type
_entity_poly.pdbx_seq_one_letter_code
_entity_poly.pdbx_strand_id
1 'polypeptide(L)'
;MHPKGIIYQNGRSGTHGEIILFLPVIARLVFHFIRGLGAGLIAFSFLTFAFSFGPVIQQEISYNLEKTGLKTQEESVNEGFSLSIAEADRILAVQKEAQSYEVNSYFSVVIPTIDAKANVIANVDVSNKSDYLEALKKGIAHAKGTYFPGQGGRIFLFSHSTDSPLNFARYNAIFYLLKKLEKGDTIIVFFADKKYEYEIVDKIIADAGDTSWLMPKKEGEELILMTCDPPGTTWNRLLVVAKPKA
;
A
#
# COMPACT_ATOMS: atom_id res chain seq x y z
N MET A 1 16.12 55.26 50.14
CA MET A 1 16.04 55.70 51.55
C MET A 1 17.45 56.04 52.00
N HIS A 2 17.66 57.26 52.51
CA HIS A 2 18.91 57.61 53.15
C HIS A 2 18.89 57.07 54.58
N PRO A 3 19.91 56.34 55.04
CA PRO A 3 20.00 56.00 56.45
C PRO A 3 20.14 57.32 57.23
N LYS A 4 19.15 57.60 58.07
CA LYS A 4 19.17 58.71 59.02
C LYS A 4 19.18 58.09 60.41
N GLY A 5 20.07 58.58 61.27
CA GLY A 5 20.21 58.10 62.64
C GLY A 5 20.65 59.24 63.55
N ILE A 6 20.14 59.24 64.78
CA ILE A 6 20.54 60.18 65.82
C ILE A 6 21.88 59.69 66.37
N ILE A 7 22.92 60.50 66.27
CA ILE A 7 24.27 60.10 66.72
C ILE A 7 24.46 60.41 68.20
N TYR A 8 23.78 61.43 68.73
CA TYR A 8 23.81 61.77 70.15
C TYR A 8 22.58 62.60 70.57
N GLN A 9 22.07 62.35 71.77
CA GLN A 9 20.97 63.08 72.41
C GLN A 9 21.31 63.26 73.90
N ASN A 10 21.51 64.51 74.35
CA ASN A 10 21.84 64.79 75.74
C ASN A 10 20.57 65.09 76.57
N GLY A 11 20.06 64.09 77.28
CA GLY A 11 18.92 64.23 78.18
C GLY A 11 17.61 64.64 77.47
N ARG A 12 16.72 65.37 78.18
CA ARG A 12 15.42 65.87 77.66
C ARG A 12 15.50 67.26 76.99
N SER A 13 16.70 67.75 76.67
CA SER A 13 16.87 69.03 75.96
C SER A 13 16.63 68.86 74.46
N GLY A 14 15.94 69.82 73.84
CA GLY A 14 15.57 69.82 72.41
C GLY A 14 16.75 69.94 71.43
N THR A 15 17.99 70.03 71.90
CA THR A 15 19.18 70.16 71.06
C THR A 15 19.66 68.79 70.58
N HIS A 16 19.53 68.53 69.27
CA HIS A 16 19.96 67.30 68.61
C HIS A 16 20.84 67.66 67.41
N GLY A 17 21.85 66.84 67.12
CA GLY A 17 22.63 66.90 65.88
C GLY A 17 22.22 65.77 64.94
N GLU A 18 21.91 66.08 63.68
CA GLU A 18 21.64 65.10 62.64
C GLU A 18 22.77 65.14 61.60
N ILE A 19 23.33 63.98 61.23
CA ILE A 19 24.24 63.86 60.08
C ILE A 19 23.47 63.17 58.96
N ILE A 20 23.42 63.82 57.81
CA ILE A 20 22.82 63.25 56.61
C ILE A 20 23.96 62.69 55.77
N LEU A 21 24.10 61.36 55.75
CA LEU A 21 25.06 60.68 54.90
C LEU A 21 24.50 60.59 53.48
N PHE A 22 25.21 61.20 52.53
CA PHE A 22 24.93 61.06 51.12
C PHE A 22 25.96 60.13 50.50
N LEU A 23 25.52 59.01 49.90
CA LEU A 23 26.41 58.29 49.00
C LEU A 23 26.77 59.20 47.82
N PRO A 24 28.06 59.25 47.41
CA PRO A 24 28.48 59.99 46.24
C PRO A 24 27.68 59.55 45.01
N VAL A 25 27.37 60.49 44.14
CA VAL A 25 26.56 60.25 42.92
C VAL A 25 27.14 59.09 42.10
N ILE A 26 28.47 59.05 41.99
CA ILE A 26 29.20 57.99 41.29
C ILE A 26 28.95 56.61 41.93
N ALA A 27 28.98 56.50 43.26
CA ALA A 27 28.74 55.22 43.94
C ALA A 27 27.31 54.71 43.72
N ARG A 28 26.30 55.60 43.65
CA ARG A 28 24.92 55.21 43.32
C ARG A 28 24.79 54.77 41.87
N LEU A 29 25.39 55.51 40.94
CA LEU A 29 25.39 55.16 39.52
C LEU A 29 26.05 53.80 39.30
N VAL A 30 27.22 53.56 39.91
CA VAL A 30 27.92 52.27 39.86
C VAL A 30 27.08 51.16 40.45
N PHE A 31 26.44 51.37 41.61
CA PHE A 31 25.55 50.37 42.21
C PHE A 31 24.37 50.02 41.30
N HIS A 32 23.69 51.02 40.73
CA HIS A 32 22.59 50.78 39.80
C HIS A 32 23.06 50.08 38.52
N PHE A 33 24.23 50.43 38.01
CA PHE A 33 24.82 49.81 36.84
C PHE A 33 25.17 48.33 37.09
N ILE A 34 25.90 48.02 38.17
CA ILE A 34 26.25 46.64 38.54
C ILE A 34 24.99 45.81 38.77
N ARG A 35 24.00 46.35 39.48
CA ARG A 35 22.72 45.66 39.73
C ARG A 35 21.95 45.41 38.43
N GLY A 36 21.92 46.39 37.52
CA GLY A 36 21.27 46.26 36.22
C GLY A 36 21.96 45.25 35.31
N LEU A 37 23.29 45.27 35.27
CA LEU A 37 24.10 44.36 34.47
C LEU A 37 23.96 42.91 34.98
N GLY A 38 23.99 42.71 36.29
CA GLY A 38 23.74 41.39 36.90
C GLY A 38 22.34 40.84 36.57
N ALA A 39 21.31 41.66 36.72
CA ALA A 39 19.94 41.27 36.35
C ALA A 39 19.81 40.95 34.84
N GLY A 40 20.49 41.71 33.99
CA GLY A 40 20.53 41.49 32.55
C GLY A 40 21.16 40.15 32.17
N LEU A 41 22.30 39.79 32.79
CA LEU A 41 22.95 38.50 32.56
C LEU A 41 22.10 37.31 33.00
N ILE A 42 21.40 37.43 34.13
CA ILE A 42 20.48 36.39 34.60
C ILE A 42 19.33 36.23 33.59
N ALA A 43 18.68 37.32 33.18
CA ALA A 43 17.59 37.26 32.21
C ALA A 43 18.04 36.67 30.86
N PHE A 44 19.23 37.05 30.40
CA PHE A 44 19.82 36.52 29.17
C PHE A 44 20.08 35.01 29.27
N SER A 45 20.62 34.52 30.40
CA SER A 45 20.83 33.09 30.64
C SER A 45 19.54 32.28 30.64
N PHE A 46 18.45 32.83 31.20
CA PHE A 46 17.14 32.17 31.17
C PHE A 46 16.56 32.12 29.76
N LEU A 47 16.70 33.19 28.97
CA LEU A 47 16.23 33.23 27.59
C LEU A 47 16.99 32.25 26.69
N THR A 48 18.33 32.20 26.79
CA THR A 48 19.13 31.26 26.00
C THR A 48 18.84 29.81 26.38
N PHE A 49 18.67 29.53 27.67
CA PHE A 49 18.26 28.20 28.13
C PHE A 49 16.88 27.82 27.60
N ALA A 50 15.88 28.71 27.71
CA ALA A 50 14.54 28.47 27.20
C ALA A 50 14.52 28.27 25.67
N PHE A 51 15.35 28.99 24.92
CA PHE A 51 15.44 28.83 23.47
C PHE A 51 16.17 27.53 23.08
N SER A 52 17.29 27.22 23.74
CA SER A 52 18.11 26.04 23.43
C SER A 52 17.45 24.74 23.84
N PHE A 53 16.80 24.71 25.01
CA PHE A 53 16.24 23.50 25.59
C PHE A 53 14.71 23.45 25.55
N GLY A 54 14.04 24.56 25.24
CA GLY A 54 12.58 24.62 25.13
C GLY A 54 11.99 23.55 24.22
N PRO A 55 12.49 23.36 22.98
CA PRO A 55 11.99 22.31 22.10
C PRO A 55 12.18 20.91 22.69
N VAL A 56 13.32 20.63 23.31
CA VAL A 56 13.61 19.31 23.92
C VAL A 56 12.72 19.05 25.12
N ILE A 57 12.55 20.04 26.00
CA ILE A 57 11.67 19.97 27.17
C ILE A 57 10.21 19.78 26.72
N GLN A 58 9.77 20.47 25.67
CA GLN A 58 8.43 20.29 25.11
C GLN A 58 8.20 18.85 24.62
N GLN A 59 9.18 18.27 23.92
CA GLN A 59 9.11 16.89 23.44
C GLN A 59 9.06 15.88 24.59
N GLU A 60 9.91 16.04 25.60
CA GLU A 60 9.96 15.15 26.77
C GLU A 60 8.68 15.24 27.61
N ILE A 61 8.14 16.45 27.80
CA ILE A 61 6.86 16.67 28.47
C ILE A 61 5.73 16.02 27.67
N SER A 62 5.67 16.22 26.34
CA SER A 62 4.64 15.60 25.51
C SER A 62 4.69 14.07 25.55
N TYR A 63 5.89 13.49 25.49
CA TYR A 63 6.11 12.04 25.53
C TYR A 63 5.70 11.45 26.89
N ASN A 64 6.08 12.09 28.00
CA ASN A 64 5.69 11.60 29.33
C ASN A 64 4.20 11.80 29.63
N LEU A 65 3.57 12.88 29.15
CA LEU A 65 2.11 13.06 29.26
C LEU A 65 1.32 12.03 28.45
N GLU A 66 1.81 11.65 27.27
CA GLU A 66 1.25 10.57 26.44
C GLU A 66 1.36 9.22 27.15
N LYS A 67 2.52 8.93 27.78
CA LYS A 67 2.76 7.71 28.55
C LYS A 67 1.96 7.61 29.86
N THR A 68 1.57 8.75 30.46
CA THR A 68 0.82 8.80 31.74
C THR A 68 -0.71 8.76 31.54
N GLY A 69 -1.19 8.61 30.29
CA GLY A 69 -2.60 8.35 29.99
C GLY A 69 -3.55 9.54 30.18
N LEU A 70 -3.04 10.77 30.32
CA LEU A 70 -3.87 11.99 30.48
C LEU A 70 -4.21 12.69 29.15
N LYS A 71 -3.66 12.20 28.04
CA LYS A 71 -4.26 12.37 26.72
C LYS A 71 -4.79 11.01 26.29
N THR A 72 -6.07 10.78 26.51
CA THR A 72 -6.81 9.92 25.58
C THR A 72 -6.62 10.57 24.22
N GLN A 73 -5.68 10.03 23.43
CA GLN A 73 -5.77 10.12 21.99
C GLN A 73 -7.13 9.49 21.67
N GLU A 74 -8.16 10.33 21.56
CA GLU A 74 -9.13 10.12 20.49
C GLU A 74 -8.32 10.25 19.20
N GLU A 75 -7.57 9.19 18.86
CA GLU A 75 -7.30 8.87 17.48
C GLU A 75 -8.69 8.67 16.89
N SER A 76 -9.27 9.76 16.39
CA SER A 76 -10.26 9.67 15.33
C SER A 76 -9.53 9.05 14.15
N VAL A 77 -9.36 7.74 14.21
CA VAL A 77 -8.90 6.92 13.10
C VAL A 77 -9.88 7.22 11.98
N ASN A 78 -9.47 8.09 11.08
CA ASN A 78 -10.28 8.51 9.96
C ASN A 78 -10.60 7.21 9.22
N GLU A 79 -11.87 6.80 9.14
CA GLU A 79 -12.23 5.48 8.62
C GLU A 79 -11.57 5.18 7.26
N GLY A 80 -11.34 6.22 6.45
CA GLY A 80 -10.60 6.14 5.19
C GLY A 80 -9.14 5.67 5.30
N PHE A 81 -8.41 6.01 6.38
CA PHE A 81 -7.04 5.56 6.58
C PHE A 81 -6.98 4.07 6.96
N SER A 82 -7.86 3.60 7.84
CA SER A 82 -7.97 2.16 8.16
C SER A 82 -8.42 1.34 6.96
N LEU A 83 -9.37 1.83 6.16
CA LEU A 83 -9.76 1.17 4.92
C LEU A 83 -8.60 1.07 3.92
N SER A 84 -7.74 2.10 3.85
CA SER A 84 -6.55 2.09 2.99
C SER A 84 -5.50 1.08 3.43
N ILE A 85 -5.27 0.94 4.74
CA ILE A 85 -4.34 -0.08 5.30
C ILE A 85 -4.89 -1.48 5.04
N ALA A 86 -6.18 -1.70 5.32
CA ALA A 86 -6.83 -2.99 5.07
C ALA A 86 -6.79 -3.37 3.57
N GLU A 87 -6.97 -2.42 2.67
CA GLU A 87 -6.84 -2.67 1.23
C GLU A 87 -5.39 -2.99 0.83
N ALA A 88 -4.41 -2.28 1.36
CA ALA A 88 -3.01 -2.58 1.12
C ALA A 88 -2.62 -3.99 1.61
N ASP A 89 -3.08 -4.39 2.79
CA ASP A 89 -2.86 -5.73 3.33
C ASP A 89 -3.51 -6.81 2.46
N ARG A 90 -4.72 -6.56 1.93
CA ARG A 90 -5.39 -7.44 0.97
C ARG A 90 -4.60 -7.60 -0.32
N ILE A 91 -4.14 -6.50 -0.91
CA ILE A 91 -3.30 -6.51 -2.12
C ILE A 91 -2.01 -7.28 -1.88
N LEU A 92 -1.34 -7.05 -0.76
CA LEU A 92 -0.11 -7.77 -0.38
C LEU A 92 -0.37 -9.27 -0.19
N ALA A 93 -1.51 -9.66 0.37
CA ALA A 93 -1.89 -11.07 0.51
C ALA A 93 -2.08 -11.74 -0.86
N VAL A 94 -2.81 -11.09 -1.78
CA VAL A 94 -3.01 -11.59 -3.15
C VAL A 94 -1.68 -11.70 -3.91
N GLN A 95 -0.81 -10.70 -3.79
CA GLN A 95 0.53 -10.72 -4.41
C GLN A 95 1.38 -11.88 -3.89
N LYS A 96 1.36 -12.14 -2.57
CA LYS A 96 2.05 -13.29 -1.97
C LYS A 96 1.46 -14.63 -2.44
N GLU A 97 0.14 -14.73 -2.53
CA GLU A 97 -0.53 -15.94 -3.04
C GLU A 97 -0.16 -16.21 -4.49
N ALA A 98 -0.22 -15.21 -5.38
CA ALA A 98 0.21 -15.33 -6.77
C ALA A 98 1.70 -15.74 -6.87
N GLN A 99 2.56 -15.12 -6.06
CA GLN A 99 4.00 -15.45 -6.03
C GLN A 99 4.25 -16.89 -5.57
N SER A 100 3.43 -17.45 -4.68
CA SER A 100 3.53 -18.86 -4.26
C SER A 100 3.27 -19.85 -5.40
N TYR A 101 2.53 -19.42 -6.42
CA TYR A 101 2.33 -20.15 -7.68
C TYR A 101 3.34 -19.78 -8.78
N GLU A 102 4.38 -19.01 -8.47
CA GLU A 102 5.41 -18.56 -9.42
C GLU A 102 4.84 -17.67 -10.56
N VAL A 103 3.73 -16.97 -10.29
CA VAL A 103 3.09 -16.03 -11.23
C VAL A 103 2.93 -14.64 -10.61
N ASN A 104 2.57 -13.65 -11.43
CA ASN A 104 2.25 -12.30 -10.95
C ASN A 104 0.75 -12.15 -10.63
N SER A 105 0.40 -11.08 -9.92
CA SER A 105 -1.00 -10.73 -9.58
C SER A 105 -1.67 -9.78 -10.59
N TYR A 106 -0.93 -9.33 -11.61
CA TYR A 106 -1.43 -8.37 -12.61
C TYR A 106 -2.38 -9.02 -13.61
N PHE A 107 -1.96 -10.14 -14.20
CA PHE A 107 -2.81 -11.01 -14.99
C PHE A 107 -2.17 -12.39 -15.11
N SER A 108 -2.72 -13.39 -14.42
CA SER A 108 -2.25 -14.77 -14.46
C SER A 108 -3.37 -15.76 -14.22
N VAL A 109 -3.14 -17.02 -14.62
CA VAL A 109 -4.07 -18.14 -14.43
C VAL A 109 -3.34 -19.27 -13.73
N VAL A 110 -4.03 -19.88 -12.77
CA VAL A 110 -3.60 -21.08 -12.05
C VAL A 110 -4.75 -22.09 -12.03
N ILE A 111 -4.48 -23.33 -12.42
CA ILE A 111 -5.43 -24.45 -12.42
C ILE A 111 -4.81 -25.58 -11.61
N PRO A 112 -5.07 -25.64 -10.28
CA PRO A 112 -4.36 -26.54 -9.38
C PRO A 112 -4.48 -28.03 -9.76
N THR A 113 -5.66 -28.48 -10.22
CA THR A 113 -5.92 -29.90 -10.56
C THR A 113 -4.95 -30.46 -11.60
N ILE A 114 -4.43 -29.61 -12.50
CA ILE A 114 -3.51 -30.01 -13.58
C ILE A 114 -2.13 -29.35 -13.48
N ASP A 115 -1.83 -28.69 -12.36
CA ASP A 115 -0.61 -27.89 -12.15
C ASP A 115 -0.29 -26.92 -13.31
N ALA A 116 -1.33 -26.33 -13.90
CA ALA A 116 -1.17 -25.36 -14.98
C ALA A 116 -1.13 -23.95 -14.40
N LYS A 117 0.00 -23.26 -14.54
CA LYS A 117 0.20 -21.89 -14.03
C LYS A 117 1.02 -21.05 -15.01
N ALA A 118 0.51 -19.86 -15.36
CA ALA A 118 1.24 -18.92 -16.20
C ALA A 118 0.67 -17.50 -16.13
N ASN A 119 1.52 -16.52 -16.44
CA ASN A 119 1.08 -15.15 -16.69
C ASN A 119 0.33 -15.06 -18.04
N VAL A 120 -0.64 -14.15 -18.10
CA VAL A 120 -1.49 -13.93 -19.27
C VAL A 120 -1.06 -12.68 -20.02
N ILE A 121 -1.00 -12.77 -21.34
CA ILE A 121 -0.74 -11.63 -22.23
C ILE A 121 -2.07 -11.02 -22.61
N ALA A 122 -2.31 -9.80 -22.15
CA ALA A 122 -3.57 -9.08 -22.39
C ALA A 122 -3.75 -8.67 -23.86
N ASN A 123 -5.01 -8.58 -24.29
CA ASN A 123 -5.43 -7.91 -25.54
C ASN A 123 -4.71 -8.37 -26.82
N VAL A 124 -4.54 -9.67 -26.99
CA VAL A 124 -3.95 -10.25 -28.19
C VAL A 124 -4.97 -10.29 -29.33
N ASP A 125 -4.60 -9.70 -30.47
CA ASP A 125 -5.44 -9.70 -31.66
C ASP A 125 -5.35 -11.06 -32.38
N VAL A 126 -6.40 -11.86 -32.25
CA VAL A 126 -6.48 -13.19 -32.86
C VAL A 126 -6.61 -13.16 -34.39
N SER A 127 -6.98 -12.00 -34.97
CA SER A 127 -7.05 -11.83 -36.42
C SER A 127 -5.67 -11.52 -37.04
N ASN A 128 -4.74 -11.00 -36.23
CA ASN A 128 -3.36 -10.76 -36.64
C ASN A 128 -2.50 -12.00 -36.35
N LYS A 129 -2.09 -12.70 -37.41
CA LYS A 129 -1.26 -13.90 -37.31
C LYS A 129 0.06 -13.68 -36.56
N SER A 130 0.68 -12.50 -36.68
CA SER A 130 1.94 -12.21 -36.00
C SER A 130 1.74 -12.12 -34.49
N ASP A 131 0.79 -11.28 -34.05
CA ASP A 131 0.49 -11.05 -32.64
C ASP A 131 0.04 -12.36 -31.97
N TYR A 132 -0.81 -13.12 -32.66
CA TYR A 132 -1.28 -14.43 -32.23
C TYR A 132 -0.12 -15.42 -31.99
N LEU A 133 0.78 -15.59 -32.97
CA LEU A 133 1.90 -16.53 -32.85
C LEU A 133 2.94 -16.09 -31.82
N GLU A 134 3.18 -14.78 -31.67
CA GLU A 134 4.09 -14.28 -30.64
C GLU A 134 3.56 -14.46 -29.23
N ALA A 135 2.26 -14.23 -29.02
CA ALA A 135 1.64 -14.44 -27.72
C ALA A 135 1.65 -15.91 -27.31
N LEU A 136 1.36 -16.81 -28.26
CA LEU A 136 1.34 -18.24 -28.01
C LEU A 136 2.73 -18.82 -27.66
N LYS A 137 3.82 -18.23 -28.17
CA LYS A 137 5.19 -18.61 -27.74
C LYS A 137 5.47 -18.31 -26.27
N LYS A 138 4.74 -17.37 -25.68
CA LYS A 138 4.98 -16.85 -24.32
C LYS A 138 4.05 -17.48 -23.27
N GLY A 139 3.01 -18.21 -23.66
CA GLY A 139 2.14 -18.96 -22.74
C GLY A 139 0.65 -18.78 -23.02
N ILE A 140 -0.07 -18.16 -22.08
CA ILE A 140 -1.51 -17.91 -22.16
C ILE A 140 -1.76 -16.49 -22.70
N ALA A 141 -2.70 -16.37 -23.62
CA ALA A 141 -3.09 -15.12 -24.25
C ALA A 141 -4.59 -14.83 -24.00
N HIS A 142 -4.91 -13.58 -23.72
CA HIS A 142 -6.27 -13.07 -23.62
C HIS A 142 -6.69 -12.47 -24.96
N ALA A 143 -7.84 -12.89 -25.50
CA ALA A 143 -8.33 -12.40 -26.78
C ALA A 143 -8.82 -10.95 -26.69
N LYS A 144 -8.29 -10.11 -27.57
CA LYS A 144 -8.72 -8.72 -27.75
C LYS A 144 -10.21 -8.66 -28.10
N GLY A 145 -10.91 -7.73 -27.46
CA GLY A 145 -12.36 -7.55 -27.64
C GLY A 145 -13.21 -8.39 -26.69
N THR A 146 -12.61 -9.30 -25.91
CA THR A 146 -13.29 -9.98 -24.80
C THR A 146 -13.09 -9.21 -23.49
N TYR A 147 -13.91 -9.53 -22.48
CA TYR A 147 -13.91 -8.85 -21.18
C TYR A 147 -12.80 -9.36 -20.26
N PHE A 148 -12.47 -8.56 -19.25
CA PHE A 148 -11.55 -8.93 -18.18
C PHE A 148 -12.30 -9.46 -16.94
N PRO A 149 -11.64 -10.22 -16.05
CA PRO A 149 -12.20 -10.64 -14.77
C PRO A 149 -12.81 -9.47 -13.98
N GLY A 150 -14.02 -9.67 -13.45
CA GLY A 150 -14.78 -8.66 -12.71
C GLY A 150 -15.59 -7.68 -13.56
N GLN A 151 -15.54 -7.77 -14.90
CA GLN A 151 -16.31 -6.89 -15.79
C GLN A 151 -17.71 -7.44 -16.12
N GLY A 152 -18.06 -8.65 -15.66
CA GLY A 152 -19.40 -9.20 -15.83
C GLY A 152 -19.68 -9.76 -17.24
N GLY A 153 -18.64 -10.08 -18.01
CA GLY A 153 -18.76 -10.57 -19.37
C GLY A 153 -17.83 -11.74 -19.67
N ARG A 154 -17.87 -12.22 -20.91
CA ARG A 154 -17.05 -13.34 -21.36
C ARG A 154 -15.58 -12.95 -21.47
N ILE A 155 -14.73 -13.69 -20.78
CA ILE A 155 -13.27 -13.65 -20.83
C ILE A 155 -12.81 -14.83 -21.66
N PHE A 156 -11.97 -14.61 -22.67
CA PHE A 156 -11.50 -15.69 -23.53
C PHE A 156 -9.97 -15.79 -23.49
N LEU A 157 -9.48 -16.91 -22.97
CA LEU A 157 -8.07 -17.21 -22.84
C LEU A 157 -7.70 -18.41 -23.72
N PHE A 158 -6.56 -18.34 -24.39
CA PHE A 158 -6.10 -19.41 -25.26
C PHE A 158 -4.59 -19.62 -25.12
N SER A 159 -4.15 -20.86 -25.38
CA SER A 159 -2.74 -21.24 -25.37
C SER A 159 -2.47 -22.31 -26.43
N HIS A 160 -1.19 -22.60 -26.71
CA HIS A 160 -0.81 -23.64 -27.67
C HIS A 160 -1.29 -25.01 -27.21
N SER A 161 -1.65 -25.86 -28.18
CA SER A 161 -1.64 -27.31 -28.00
C SER A 161 -0.39 -27.88 -28.68
N THR A 162 0.18 -28.92 -28.08
CA THR A 162 1.31 -29.68 -28.62
C THR A 162 0.93 -31.16 -28.61
N ASP A 163 1.44 -31.95 -29.55
CA ASP A 163 1.23 -33.40 -29.67
C ASP A 163 2.16 -34.24 -28.77
N SER A 164 3.21 -33.64 -28.21
CA SER A 164 4.23 -34.37 -27.46
C SER A 164 4.61 -33.70 -26.13
N PRO A 165 4.74 -34.47 -25.02
CA PRO A 165 5.27 -33.97 -23.75
C PRO A 165 6.68 -33.37 -23.87
N LEU A 166 7.53 -33.91 -24.77
CA LEU A 166 8.87 -33.37 -25.08
C LEU A 166 8.85 -31.96 -25.68
N ASN A 167 7.68 -31.55 -26.18
CA ASN A 167 7.42 -30.27 -26.80
C ASN A 167 6.67 -29.32 -25.85
N PHE A 168 6.22 -29.77 -24.67
CA PHE A 168 5.54 -28.96 -23.66
C PHE A 168 6.38 -27.73 -23.24
N ALA A 169 7.65 -27.96 -22.91
CA ALA A 169 8.59 -26.89 -22.57
C ALA A 169 9.01 -26.02 -23.77
N ARG A 170 8.89 -26.52 -25.00
CA ARG A 170 9.25 -25.77 -26.22
C ARG A 170 8.14 -24.84 -26.70
N TYR A 171 6.88 -25.23 -26.51
CA TYR A 171 5.73 -24.47 -27.01
C TYR A 171 4.88 -23.84 -25.91
N ASN A 172 5.30 -23.92 -24.64
CA ASN A 172 4.57 -23.38 -23.49
C ASN A 172 3.08 -23.78 -23.53
N ALA A 173 2.81 -25.07 -23.77
CA ALA A 173 1.47 -25.60 -23.96
C ALA A 173 0.74 -25.79 -22.63
N ILE A 174 0.57 -24.70 -21.87
CA ILE A 174 0.02 -24.69 -20.51
C ILE A 174 -1.37 -25.34 -20.44
N PHE A 175 -2.16 -25.20 -21.51
CA PHE A 175 -3.50 -25.78 -21.63
C PHE A 175 -3.54 -27.20 -22.22
N TYR A 176 -2.40 -27.88 -22.35
CA TYR A 176 -2.35 -29.25 -22.87
C TYR A 176 -3.23 -30.24 -22.08
N LEU A 177 -3.34 -30.04 -20.75
CA LEU A 177 -4.10 -30.91 -19.86
C LEU A 177 -5.54 -30.46 -19.63
N LEU A 178 -6.06 -29.44 -20.33
CA LEU A 178 -7.46 -28.99 -20.14
C LEU A 178 -8.48 -30.13 -20.32
N LYS A 179 -8.20 -31.11 -21.20
CA LYS A 179 -9.09 -32.27 -21.39
C LYS A 179 -9.30 -33.12 -20.12
N LYS A 180 -8.35 -33.07 -19.18
CA LYS A 180 -8.37 -33.81 -17.91
C LYS A 180 -9.22 -33.15 -16.83
N LEU A 181 -9.59 -31.88 -17.01
CA LEU A 181 -10.42 -31.16 -16.06
C LEU A 181 -11.84 -31.72 -16.04
N GLU A 182 -12.47 -31.69 -14.88
CA GLU A 182 -13.83 -32.15 -14.66
C GLU A 182 -14.71 -30.98 -14.18
N LYS A 183 -16.03 -31.18 -14.25
CA LYS A 183 -16.99 -30.21 -13.71
C LYS A 183 -16.76 -30.08 -12.20
N GLY A 184 -16.70 -28.86 -11.70
CA GLY A 184 -16.40 -28.57 -10.29
C GLY A 184 -14.93 -28.25 -10.00
N ASP A 185 -14.01 -28.50 -10.95
CA ASP A 185 -12.62 -28.07 -10.80
C ASP A 185 -12.52 -26.53 -10.73
N THR A 186 -11.58 -26.05 -9.93
CA THR A 186 -11.38 -24.61 -9.70
C THR A 186 -10.28 -24.06 -10.62
N ILE A 187 -10.54 -22.89 -11.19
CA ILE A 187 -9.57 -22.06 -11.92
C ILE A 187 -9.42 -20.75 -11.15
N ILE A 188 -8.19 -20.38 -10.83
CA ILE A 188 -7.85 -19.14 -10.15
C ILE A 188 -7.28 -18.18 -11.20
N VAL A 189 -7.82 -16.97 -11.28
CA VAL A 189 -7.31 -15.89 -12.11
C VAL A 189 -6.92 -14.74 -11.21
N PHE A 190 -5.66 -14.35 -11.24
CA PHE A 190 -5.23 -13.10 -10.62
C PHE A 190 -5.31 -12.01 -11.68
N PHE A 191 -6.01 -10.92 -11.37
CA PHE A 191 -6.12 -9.77 -12.27
C PHE A 191 -6.21 -8.47 -11.48
N ALA A 192 -5.35 -7.50 -11.83
CA ALA A 192 -5.29 -6.19 -11.17
C ALA A 192 -5.22 -6.30 -9.63
N ASP A 193 -4.34 -7.17 -9.12
CA ASP A 193 -4.13 -7.43 -7.68
C ASP A 193 -5.36 -7.97 -6.95
N LYS A 194 -6.31 -8.54 -7.68
CA LYS A 194 -7.47 -9.25 -7.13
C LYS A 194 -7.46 -10.71 -7.57
N LYS A 195 -7.93 -11.59 -6.67
CA LYS A 195 -8.15 -13.00 -6.96
C LYS A 195 -9.59 -13.23 -7.41
N TYR A 196 -9.76 -13.90 -8.54
CA TYR A 196 -11.04 -14.36 -9.06
C TYR A 196 -11.02 -15.88 -9.14
N GLU A 197 -11.98 -16.53 -8.50
CA GLU A 197 -12.13 -17.99 -8.56
C GLU A 197 -13.29 -18.35 -9.47
N TYR A 198 -13.05 -19.30 -10.36
CA TYR A 198 -14.03 -19.83 -11.29
C TYR A 198 -14.16 -21.32 -11.07
N GLU A 199 -15.36 -21.84 -11.28
CA GLU A 199 -15.66 -23.27 -11.27
C GLU A 199 -16.04 -23.73 -12.67
N ILE A 200 -15.47 -24.84 -13.11
CA ILE A 200 -15.76 -25.42 -14.42
C ILE A 200 -17.18 -25.97 -14.44
N VAL A 201 -17.95 -25.54 -15.42
CA VAL A 201 -19.35 -25.94 -15.60
C VAL A 201 -19.55 -26.87 -16.80
N ASP A 202 -18.71 -26.75 -17.83
CA ASP A 202 -18.86 -27.53 -19.07
C ASP A 202 -17.55 -27.64 -19.90
N LYS A 203 -17.52 -28.60 -20.83
CA LYS A 203 -16.47 -28.78 -21.84
C LYS A 203 -17.08 -29.03 -23.21
N ILE A 204 -16.67 -28.25 -24.20
CA ILE A 204 -17.25 -28.25 -25.54
C ILE A 204 -16.14 -28.46 -26.58
N ILE A 205 -16.41 -29.29 -27.59
CA ILE A 205 -15.56 -29.39 -28.79
C ILE A 205 -16.21 -28.53 -29.87
N ALA A 206 -15.50 -27.49 -30.30
CA ALA A 206 -15.93 -26.57 -31.34
C ALA A 206 -15.08 -26.73 -32.60
N ASP A 207 -15.66 -26.36 -33.75
CA ASP A 207 -14.92 -26.30 -35.01
C ASP A 207 -13.83 -25.20 -34.96
N ALA A 208 -12.69 -25.43 -35.63
CA ALA A 208 -11.58 -24.48 -35.64
C ALA A 208 -11.93 -23.09 -36.21
N GLY A 209 -12.95 -23.00 -37.07
CA GLY A 209 -13.45 -21.77 -37.68
C GLY A 209 -14.56 -21.09 -36.87
N ASP A 210 -15.05 -21.67 -35.78
CA ASP A 210 -16.11 -21.09 -34.97
C ASP A 210 -15.59 -19.94 -34.11
N THR A 211 -15.77 -18.71 -34.60
CA THR A 211 -15.37 -17.48 -33.91
C THR A 211 -16.47 -16.92 -33.00
N SER A 212 -17.64 -17.56 -32.92
CA SER A 212 -18.77 -17.08 -32.10
C SER A 212 -18.40 -16.96 -30.61
N TRP A 213 -17.46 -17.78 -30.15
CA TRP A 213 -16.94 -17.76 -28.78
C TRP A 213 -16.08 -16.54 -28.45
N LEU A 214 -15.49 -15.89 -29.46
CA LEU A 214 -14.69 -14.67 -29.31
C LEU A 214 -15.57 -13.41 -29.26
N MET A 215 -16.86 -13.53 -29.59
CA MET A 215 -17.76 -12.38 -29.54
C MET A 215 -18.00 -11.96 -28.08
N PRO A 216 -17.88 -10.66 -27.77
CA PRO A 216 -18.16 -10.16 -26.43
C PRO A 216 -19.61 -10.44 -26.07
N LYS A 217 -19.81 -11.10 -24.92
CA LYS A 217 -21.12 -11.43 -24.37
C LYS A 217 -21.19 -10.92 -22.93
N LYS A 218 -22.27 -10.21 -22.57
CA LYS A 218 -22.46 -9.62 -21.24
C LYS A 218 -23.77 -10.09 -20.58
N GLU A 219 -23.94 -11.41 -20.53
CA GLU A 219 -25.07 -12.09 -19.88
C GLU A 219 -24.64 -12.77 -18.57
N GLY A 220 -23.62 -12.22 -17.92
CA GLY A 220 -22.92 -12.84 -16.81
C GLY A 220 -21.45 -13.07 -17.15
N GLU A 221 -20.63 -13.12 -16.10
CA GLU A 221 -19.21 -13.40 -16.25
C GLU A 221 -19.00 -14.89 -16.55
N GLU A 222 -18.16 -15.17 -17.54
CA GLU A 222 -17.86 -16.51 -18.03
C GLU A 222 -16.39 -16.53 -18.46
N LEU A 223 -15.64 -17.52 -17.99
CA LEU A 223 -14.26 -17.74 -18.38
C LEU A 223 -14.19 -18.91 -19.36
N ILE A 224 -13.69 -18.64 -20.56
CA ILE A 224 -13.45 -19.65 -21.59
C ILE A 224 -11.95 -19.89 -21.70
N LEU A 225 -11.53 -21.14 -21.54
CA LEU A 225 -10.16 -21.58 -21.83
C LEU A 225 -10.16 -22.42 -23.11
N MET A 226 -9.30 -22.09 -24.06
CA MET A 226 -9.24 -22.74 -25.36
C MET A 226 -7.87 -23.38 -25.64
N THR A 227 -7.88 -24.60 -26.15
CA THR A 227 -6.71 -25.29 -26.74
C THR A 227 -7.14 -26.07 -28.00
N CYS A 228 -6.22 -26.55 -28.83
CA CYS A 228 -6.59 -27.44 -29.94
C CYS A 228 -6.90 -28.84 -29.44
N ASP A 229 -7.82 -29.51 -30.14
CA ASP A 229 -8.18 -30.91 -29.90
C ASP A 229 -8.29 -31.70 -31.21
N PRO A 230 -7.72 -32.90 -31.31
CA PRO A 230 -6.77 -33.49 -30.37
C PRO A 230 -5.47 -32.67 -30.23
N PRO A 231 -4.70 -32.84 -29.14
CA PRO A 231 -3.46 -32.09 -28.95
C PRO A 231 -2.47 -32.23 -30.10
N GLY A 232 -1.91 -31.11 -30.56
CA GLY A 232 -0.98 -31.00 -31.68
C GLY A 232 -1.61 -31.11 -33.07
N THR A 233 -2.95 -31.14 -33.14
CA THR A 233 -3.68 -30.92 -34.38
C THR A 233 -4.25 -29.50 -34.43
N THR A 234 -4.86 -29.12 -35.56
CA THR A 234 -5.59 -27.85 -35.72
C THR A 234 -7.06 -28.06 -36.04
N TRP A 235 -7.56 -29.30 -35.96
CA TRP A 235 -8.87 -29.70 -36.47
C TRP A 235 -10.02 -29.09 -35.68
N ASN A 236 -10.00 -29.25 -34.35
CA ASN A 236 -11.02 -28.72 -33.46
C ASN A 236 -10.39 -27.88 -32.35
N ARG A 237 -11.26 -27.25 -31.56
CA ARG A 237 -10.91 -26.55 -30.33
C ARG A 237 -11.64 -27.20 -29.16
N LEU A 238 -10.90 -27.52 -28.10
CA LEU A 238 -11.48 -27.79 -26.81
C LEU A 238 -11.68 -26.47 -26.09
N LEU A 239 -12.93 -26.20 -25.70
CA LEU A 239 -13.34 -25.09 -24.88
C LEU A 239 -13.73 -25.60 -23.50
N VAL A 240 -13.07 -25.09 -22.47
CA VAL A 240 -13.49 -25.28 -21.08
C VAL A 240 -14.24 -24.04 -20.65
N VAL A 241 -15.48 -24.22 -20.20
CA VAL A 241 -16.37 -23.15 -19.76
C VAL A 241 -16.41 -23.15 -18.23
N ALA A 242 -16.12 -22.00 -17.63
CA ALA A 242 -16.18 -21.80 -16.20
C ALA A 242 -16.95 -20.53 -15.84
N LYS A 243 -17.56 -20.52 -14.66
CA LYS A 243 -18.31 -19.38 -14.11
C LYS A 243 -17.72 -18.95 -12.78
N PRO A 244 -17.90 -17.68 -12.35
CA PRO A 244 -17.48 -17.25 -11.04
C PRO A 244 -18.00 -18.21 -9.97
N LYS A 245 -17.10 -18.63 -9.09
CA LYS A 245 -17.42 -19.48 -7.96
C LYS A 245 -18.23 -18.66 -6.96
N ALA A 246 -19.40 -19.18 -6.58
CA ALA A 246 -20.32 -18.51 -5.67
C ALA A 246 -19.80 -18.49 -4.23
#